data_AF-A0A3M7ACY0-F1
#
_entry.id   AF-A0A3M7ACY0-F1
#
_cell.length_a   1.000
_cell.length_b   1.000
_cell.length_c   1.000
_cell.angle_alpha   90.00
_cell.angle_beta   90.00
_cell.angle_gamma   90.00
#
_symmetry.space_group_name_H-M   'P 1'
#
loop_
_entity.id
_entity.type
_entity.pdbx_description
1 polymer ?
#
loop_
_entity_poly.entity_id
_entity_poly.type
_entity_poly.pdbx_seq_one_letter_code
_entity_poly.pdbx_strand_id
1 'polypeptide(L)'
;MFLPAIHGQDGAEDDDGSRYLRGAPVFCSEMGGVNIAVKNDESRQGNWGYTTASDGKDLLRRLEELLMATVSGGHVCGIVWTQTTDIEQEMNGIYTWDRKEKMPAAQVAEVMDRVKKVYYDGLRKHW
;
A
#
# COMPACT_ATOMS: atom_id res chain seq x y z
N MET A 1 4.21 -6.78 -12.30
CA MET A 1 4.80 -7.07 -13.63
C MET A 1 3.66 -7.17 -14.61
N PHE A 2 3.62 -6.38 -15.68
CA PHE A 2 2.67 -6.61 -16.76
C PHE A 2 3.30 -7.64 -17.69
N LEU A 3 2.82 -8.87 -17.61
CA LEU A 3 3.25 -9.93 -18.52
C LEU A 3 2.48 -9.76 -19.85
N PRO A 4 3.11 -9.99 -21.00
CA PRO A 4 2.37 -10.09 -22.26
C PRO A 4 1.42 -11.30 -22.20
N ALA A 5 0.42 -11.30 -23.07
CA ALA A 5 -0.50 -12.41 -23.25
C ALA A 5 0.26 -13.73 -23.47
N ILE A 6 -0.19 -14.80 -22.81
CA ILE A 6 0.29 -16.16 -23.06
C ILE A 6 -0.34 -16.62 -24.37
N HIS A 7 0.49 -17.05 -25.32
CA HIS A 7 0.01 -17.56 -26.60
C HIS A 7 0.18 -19.09 -26.65
N GLY A 8 -0.84 -19.78 -27.13
CA GLY A 8 -0.86 -21.21 -27.38
C GLY A 8 -0.02 -21.62 -28.59
N GLN A 9 0.10 -22.93 -28.81
CA GLN A 9 0.89 -23.49 -29.91
C GLN A 9 0.34 -23.11 -31.31
N ASP A 10 -0.93 -22.72 -31.37
CA ASP A 10 -1.64 -22.23 -32.57
C ASP A 10 -1.56 -20.70 -32.72
N GLY A 11 -0.92 -20.00 -31.78
CA GLY A 11 -0.83 -18.54 -31.74
C GLY A 11 -2.08 -17.85 -31.18
N ALA A 12 -3.07 -18.59 -30.67
CA ALA A 12 -4.20 -18.02 -29.94
C ALA A 12 -3.75 -17.50 -28.57
N GLU A 13 -4.47 -16.50 -28.03
CA GLU A 13 -4.29 -16.07 -26.65
C GLU A 13 -4.90 -17.13 -25.72
N ASP A 14 -4.06 -17.91 -25.03
CA ASP A 14 -4.47 -19.02 -24.16
C ASP A 14 -4.91 -18.53 -22.77
N ASP A 15 -4.66 -17.27 -22.44
CA ASP A 15 -4.97 -16.64 -21.16
C ASP A 15 -5.70 -15.30 -21.34
N ASP A 16 -6.90 -15.36 -21.90
CA ASP A 16 -7.82 -14.21 -22.03
C ASP A 16 -8.02 -13.44 -20.69
N GLY A 17 -7.82 -14.13 -19.54
CA GLY A 17 -8.01 -13.57 -18.20
C GLY A 17 -6.95 -12.57 -17.76
N SER A 18 -5.72 -12.64 -18.27
CA SER A 18 -4.66 -11.68 -17.96
C SER A 18 -4.67 -10.43 -18.85
N ARG A 19 -5.53 -10.40 -19.87
CA ARG A 19 -5.65 -9.27 -20.81
C ARG A 19 -6.17 -8.01 -20.11
N TYR A 20 -5.37 -6.94 -20.18
CA TYR A 20 -5.84 -5.62 -19.76
C TYR A 20 -6.89 -5.07 -20.74
N LEU A 21 -8.05 -4.69 -20.20
CA LEU A 21 -9.07 -3.96 -20.94
C LEU A 21 -8.91 -2.46 -20.69
N ARG A 22 -8.88 -1.64 -21.75
CA ARG A 22 -8.82 -0.18 -21.62
C ARG A 22 -9.98 0.30 -20.75
N GLY A 23 -9.67 1.03 -19.69
CA GLY A 23 -10.66 1.52 -18.72
C GLY A 23 -10.95 0.57 -17.55
N ALA A 24 -10.34 -0.62 -17.52
CA ALA A 24 -10.39 -1.49 -16.36
C ALA A 24 -9.74 -0.81 -15.14
N PRO A 25 -10.27 -1.07 -13.92
CA PRO A 25 -9.72 -0.50 -12.69
C PRO A 25 -8.28 -0.97 -12.45
N VAL A 26 -7.41 -0.05 -12.04
CA VAL A 26 -6.07 -0.38 -11.55
C VAL A 26 -6.10 -0.39 -10.03
N PHE A 27 -5.64 -1.49 -9.46
CA PHE A 27 -5.62 -1.74 -8.02
C PHE A 27 -4.19 -2.00 -7.58
N CYS A 28 -3.74 -1.26 -6.56
CA CYS A 28 -2.46 -1.50 -5.91
C CYS A 28 -2.67 -2.54 -4.80
N SER A 29 -2.40 -3.80 -5.12
CA SER A 29 -2.64 -4.93 -4.22
C SER A 29 -1.72 -4.98 -3.03
N GLU A 30 -0.58 -4.30 -3.08
CA GLU A 30 0.38 -4.21 -1.99
C GLU A 30 1.13 -2.89 -2.07
N MET A 31 1.16 -2.16 -0.96
CA MET A 31 2.08 -1.05 -0.73
C MET A 31 2.42 -0.91 0.75
N GLY A 32 3.40 -0.07 1.06
CA GLY A 32 3.79 0.21 2.44
C GLY A 32 5.29 0.12 2.56
N GLY A 33 5.77 -0.81 3.39
CA GLY A 33 7.21 -1.01 3.55
C GLY A 33 7.93 0.08 4.34
N VAL A 34 7.18 0.84 5.15
CA VAL A 34 7.72 1.82 6.08
C VAL A 34 7.86 1.15 7.45
N ASN A 35 9.09 0.88 7.86
CA ASN A 35 9.38 0.36 9.19
C ASN A 35 9.37 1.48 10.23
N ILE A 36 9.20 1.13 11.51
CA ILE A 36 9.44 2.04 12.62
C ILE A 36 10.71 1.62 13.38
N ALA A 37 11.67 2.54 13.53
CA ALA A 37 12.79 2.30 14.42
C ALA A 37 12.30 2.39 15.86
N VAL A 38 12.23 1.26 16.56
CA VAL A 38 12.07 1.32 18.03
C VAL A 38 13.44 1.62 18.60
N LYS A 39 13.57 2.76 19.28
CA LYS A 39 14.79 3.10 20.03
C LYS A 39 15.07 2.00 21.06
N ASN A 40 16.31 1.53 21.11
CA ASN A 40 16.85 0.59 22.10
C ASN A 40 16.32 -0.85 22.05
N ASP A 41 16.43 -1.52 20.91
CA ASP A 41 16.28 -2.97 20.89
C ASP A 41 17.43 -3.61 20.08
N GLU A 42 18.44 -4.07 20.82
CA GLU A 42 19.66 -4.69 20.29
C GLU A 42 19.40 -6.11 19.77
N SER A 43 18.22 -6.72 20.02
CA SER A 43 17.85 -8.02 19.44
C SER A 43 17.45 -7.92 17.96
N ARG A 44 17.57 -6.74 17.35
CA ARG A 44 17.01 -6.38 16.03
C ARG A 44 18.07 -6.19 14.93
N GLN A 45 19.17 -6.93 15.02
CA GLN A 45 20.13 -7.03 13.92
C GLN A 45 19.47 -7.76 12.73
N GLY A 46 18.79 -7.01 11.85
CA GLY A 46 18.05 -7.57 10.72
C GLY A 46 16.84 -6.77 10.22
N ASN A 47 16.47 -5.66 10.87
CA ASN A 47 15.30 -4.86 10.50
C ASN A 47 15.30 -4.47 9.01
N TRP A 48 14.29 -4.92 8.26
CA TRP A 48 14.13 -4.65 6.83
C TRP A 48 12.86 -3.87 6.53
N GLY A 49 13.01 -2.67 5.96
CA GLY A 49 11.94 -1.82 5.44
C GLY A 49 12.54 -0.81 4.47
N TYR A 50 11.80 -0.41 3.44
CA TYR A 50 12.30 0.48 2.38
C TYR A 50 12.61 1.88 2.91
N THR A 51 11.86 2.32 3.93
CA THR A 51 12.14 3.56 4.68
C THR A 51 11.86 3.35 6.16
N THR A 52 12.47 4.16 7.02
CA THR A 52 12.36 4.04 8.47
C THR A 52 11.76 5.31 9.07
N ALA A 53 10.61 5.15 9.72
CA ALA A 53 9.96 6.17 10.52
C ALA A 53 10.60 6.28 11.91
N SER A 54 10.67 7.50 12.44
CA SER A 54 11.27 7.76 13.76
C SER A 54 10.34 7.43 14.93
N ASP A 55 9.03 7.51 14.72
CA ASP A 55 7.99 7.24 15.70
C ASP A 55 6.63 6.99 14.99
N GLY A 56 5.57 6.76 15.76
CA GLY A 56 4.23 6.52 15.23
C GLY A 56 3.62 7.71 14.48
N LYS A 57 4.01 8.94 14.81
CA LYS A 57 3.53 10.14 14.09
C LYS A 57 4.20 10.26 12.73
N ASP A 58 5.51 10.02 12.66
CA ASP A 58 6.22 10.00 11.38
C ASP A 58 5.73 8.85 10.49
N LEU A 59 5.42 7.69 11.08
CA LEU A 59 4.84 6.56 10.34
C LEU A 59 3.47 6.92 9.76
N LEU A 60 2.58 7.54 10.55
CA LEU A 60 1.28 8.00 10.07
C LEU A 60 1.40 9.02 8.93
N ARG A 61 2.32 9.99 9.07
CA ARG A 61 2.59 10.99 8.03
C ARG A 61 3.03 10.33 6.71
N ARG A 62 3.97 9.40 6.78
CA ARG A 62 4.48 8.67 5.60
C ARG A 62 3.41 7.80 4.96
N LEU A 63 2.57 7.15 5.78
CA LEU A 63 1.42 6.38 5.31
C LEU A 63 0.47 7.28 4.50
N GLU A 64 0.13 8.46 5.03
CA GLU A 64 -0.72 9.43 4.31
C GLU A 64 -0.08 9.90 3.00
N GLU A 65 1.19 10.26 3.01
CA GLU A 65 1.92 10.72 1.82
C GLU A 65 1.92 9.67 0.70
N LEU A 66 2.21 8.41 1.04
CA LEU A 66 2.22 7.30 0.09
C LEU A 66 0.83 7.04 -0.49
N LEU A 67 -0.21 7.02 0.35
CA LEU A 67 -1.59 6.81 -0.11
C LEU A 67 -2.05 7.94 -1.01
N MET A 68 -1.81 9.19 -0.62
CA MET A 68 -2.19 10.38 -1.39
C MET A 68 -1.49 10.43 -2.74
N ALA A 69 -0.18 10.18 -2.79
CA ALA A 69 0.58 10.13 -4.04
C ALA A 69 0.00 9.08 -5.00
N THR A 70 -0.48 7.96 -4.47
CA THR A 70 -1.04 6.86 -5.27
C THR A 70 -2.39 7.22 -5.89
N VAL A 71 -3.30 7.83 -5.12
CA VAL A 71 -4.67 8.10 -5.61
C VAL A 71 -4.82 9.42 -6.35
N SER A 72 -3.95 10.41 -6.12
CA SER A 72 -4.14 11.79 -6.62
C SER A 72 -4.12 11.91 -8.14
N GLY A 73 -3.48 10.98 -8.84
CA GLY A 73 -3.50 10.92 -10.31
C GLY A 73 -4.79 10.35 -10.90
N GLY A 74 -5.71 9.81 -10.08
CA GLY A 74 -6.98 9.22 -10.55
C GLY A 74 -6.84 7.89 -11.29
N HIS A 75 -5.63 7.35 -11.43
CA HIS A 75 -5.37 6.10 -12.15
C HIS A 75 -5.58 4.85 -11.29
N VAL A 76 -5.30 4.93 -9.98
CA VAL A 76 -5.41 3.82 -9.04
C VAL A 76 -6.66 4.01 -8.18
N CYS A 77 -7.59 3.06 -8.25
CA CYS A 77 -8.91 3.15 -7.60
C CYS A 77 -9.01 2.36 -6.30
N GLY A 78 -7.97 1.64 -5.92
CA GLY A 78 -7.94 0.86 -4.69
C GLY A 78 -6.51 0.51 -4.29
N ILE A 79 -6.32 0.35 -2.99
CA ILE A 79 -5.02 0.16 -2.37
C ILE A 79 -5.18 -0.82 -1.21
N VAL A 80 -4.19 -1.69 -1.02
CA VAL A 80 -3.99 -2.44 0.22
C VAL A 80 -2.66 -2.03 0.84
N TRP A 81 -2.72 -1.54 2.08
CA TRP A 81 -1.52 -1.37 2.89
C TRP A 81 -1.11 -2.75 3.42
N THR A 82 0.02 -3.22 2.94
CA THR A 82 0.63 -4.46 3.41
C THR A 82 1.73 -4.06 4.40
N GLN A 83 1.56 -4.29 5.69
CA GLN A 83 0.66 -5.27 6.35
C GLN A 83 -0.05 -4.74 7.59
N THR A 84 -1.02 -5.51 8.10
CA THR A 84 -1.78 -5.16 9.31
C THR A 84 -0.90 -5.22 10.55
N THR A 85 -0.13 -6.30 10.73
CA THR A 85 0.75 -6.50 11.90
C THR A 85 2.16 -6.74 11.41
N ASP A 86 3.16 -6.39 12.22
CA ASP A 86 4.53 -6.90 11.98
C ASP A 86 4.53 -8.42 11.87
N ILE A 87 5.43 -8.94 11.04
CA ILE A 87 5.78 -10.36 11.00
C ILE A 87 7.29 -10.51 11.08
N GLU A 88 7.78 -11.51 11.83
CA GLU A 88 9.20 -11.87 11.91
C GLU A 88 10.17 -10.68 11.76
N GLN A 89 10.84 -10.56 10.61
CA GLN A 89 11.78 -9.47 10.30
C GLN A 89 11.16 -8.27 9.57
N GLU A 90 9.94 -8.44 9.03
CA GLU A 90 9.20 -7.38 8.36
C GLU A 90 8.38 -6.57 9.37
N MET A 91 8.95 -5.46 9.82
CA MET A 91 8.38 -4.59 10.85
C MET A 91 7.62 -3.37 10.28
N ASN A 92 7.02 -3.53 9.10
CA ASN A 92 6.27 -2.51 8.36
C ASN A 92 4.75 -2.57 8.61
N GLY A 93 4.31 -3.35 9.60
CA GLY A 93 2.91 -3.41 10.00
C GLY A 93 2.42 -2.12 10.63
N ILE A 94 1.12 -1.82 10.51
CA ILE A 94 0.47 -0.71 11.25
C ILE A 94 0.24 -1.04 12.73
N TYR A 95 0.21 -2.33 13.07
CA TYR A 95 0.29 -2.87 14.43
C TYR A 95 1.63 -3.59 14.66
N THR A 96 2.01 -3.71 15.92
CA THR A 96 3.11 -4.59 16.34
C THR A 96 2.75 -6.07 16.15
N TRP A 97 3.75 -6.95 16.29
CA TRP A 97 3.57 -8.42 16.27
C TRP A 97 2.50 -8.90 17.27
N ASP A 98 2.44 -8.30 18.46
CA ASP A 98 1.46 -8.60 19.50
C ASP A 98 0.15 -7.80 19.38
N ARG A 99 -0.15 -7.26 18.18
CA ARG A 99 -1.37 -6.52 17.84
C ARG A 99 -1.60 -5.25 18.68
N LYS A 100 -0.52 -4.59 19.10
CA LYS A 100 -0.60 -3.26 19.72
C LYS A 100 -0.50 -2.18 18.65
N GLU A 101 -1.24 -1.11 18.84
CA GLU A 101 -1.20 0.05 17.95
C GLU A 101 0.18 0.68 17.94
N LYS A 102 0.76 0.88 16.75
CA LYS A 102 1.96 1.72 16.58
C LYS A 102 1.62 3.21 16.43
N MET A 103 0.40 3.47 15.98
CA MET A 103 -0.22 4.78 15.86
C MET A 103 -1.73 4.61 16.10
N PRO A 104 -2.46 5.65 16.52
CA PRO A 104 -3.88 5.52 16.83
C PRO A 104 -4.67 5.04 15.61
N ALA A 105 -5.39 3.92 15.71
CA ALA A 105 -6.12 3.35 14.57
C ALA A 105 -7.19 4.30 14.02
N ALA A 106 -7.80 5.12 14.89
CA ALA A 106 -8.73 6.16 14.49
C ALA A 106 -8.11 7.15 13.50
N GLN A 107 -6.84 7.54 13.69
CA GLN A 107 -6.15 8.45 12.79
C GLN A 107 -5.83 7.78 11.44
N VAL A 108 -5.51 6.49 11.45
CA VAL A 108 -5.34 5.70 10.20
C VAL A 108 -6.65 5.65 9.42
N ALA A 109 -7.78 5.41 10.09
CA ALA A 109 -9.10 5.41 9.48
C ALA A 109 -9.43 6.79 8.86
N GLU A 110 -9.15 7.88 9.58
CA GLU A 110 -9.33 9.24 9.05
C GLU A 110 -8.48 9.50 7.81
N VAL A 111 -7.23 9.04 7.76
CA VAL A 111 -6.39 9.12 6.56
C VAL A 111 -7.04 8.37 5.40
N MET A 112 -7.49 7.12 5.63
CA MET A 112 -8.16 6.32 4.60
C MET A 112 -9.43 7.01 4.07
N ASP A 113 -10.21 7.66 4.93
CA ASP A 113 -11.38 8.45 4.53
C ASP A 113 -11.00 9.65 3.68
N ARG A 114 -9.93 10.39 4.03
CA ARG A 114 -9.40 11.48 3.21
C ARG A 114 -8.94 11.01 1.85
N VAL A 115 -8.20 9.89 1.78
CA VAL A 115 -7.71 9.28 0.53
C VAL A 115 -8.87 8.90 -0.39
N LYS A 116 -9.92 8.25 0.14
CA LYS A 116 -11.15 7.97 -0.61
C LYS A 116 -11.79 9.24 -1.15
N LYS A 117 -11.89 10.28 -0.32
CA LYS A 117 -12.48 11.56 -0.72
C LYS A 117 -11.70 12.21 -1.88
N VAL A 118 -10.36 12.24 -1.80
CA VAL A 118 -9.50 12.78 -2.86
C VAL A 118 -9.74 12.05 -4.19
N TYR A 119 -9.79 10.72 -4.16
CA TYR A 119 -10.08 9.94 -5.37
C TYR A 119 -11.43 10.30 -6.00
N TYR A 120 -12.51 10.30 -5.21
CA TYR A 120 -13.85 10.62 -5.70
C TYR A 120 -14.00 12.08 -6.18
N ASP A 121 -13.39 13.04 -5.49
CA ASP A 121 -13.40 14.44 -5.91
C ASP A 121 -12.60 14.65 -7.20
N GLY A 122 -11.52 13.89 -7.40
CA GLY A 122 -10.72 13.89 -8.62
C GLY A 122 -11.53 13.44 -9.83
N LEU A 123 -12.30 12.35 -9.69
CA LEU A 123 -13.20 11.88 -10.75
C LEU A 123 -14.14 13.01 -11.22
N ARG A 124 -14.79 13.72 -10.28
CA ARG A 124 -15.74 14.80 -10.61
C ARG A 124 -15.13 16.00 -11.36
N LYS A 125 -13.81 16.11 -11.48
CA LYS A 125 -13.15 17.18 -12.25
C LYS A 125 -12.92 16.82 -13.72
N HIS A 126 -12.98 15.53 -14.05
CA HIS A 126 -12.68 15.00 -15.38
C HIS A 126 -13.93 14.50 -16.14
N TRP A 127 -15.11 14.65 -15.54
CA TRP A 127 -16.44 14.37 -16.10
C TRP A 127 -17.35 15.57 -15.83
#